data_AF-A0A938VUM0-F1
#
_entry.id   AF-A0A938VUM0-F1
#
_cell.length_a   1.000
_cell.length_b   1.000
_cell.length_c   1.000
_cell.angle_alpha   90.00
_cell.angle_beta   90.00
_cell.angle_gamma   90.00
#
_symmetry.space_group_name_H-M   'P 1'
#
loop_
_entity.id
_entity.type
_entity.pdbx_description
1 polymer ?
#
loop_
_entity_poly.entity_id
_entity_poly.type
_entity_poly.pdbx_seq_one_letter_code
_entity_poly.pdbx_strand_id
1 'polypeptide(L)'
;MAVQDYLRRLRYTFEIPTPPSERDVVDWFLFDLRAGYCNYYASAFAVMMRSIGVPARVSIGYFTGQWEPALQKYVVTEADAHAWPEVYFPEYGWIVFEPTPARPSPVRGDPAALV
;
A
#
# COMPACT_ATOMS: atom_id res chain seq x y z
N MET A 1 11.68 -7.12 -3.50
CA MET A 1 10.98 -8.34 -3.02
C MET A 1 9.92 -8.66 -4.06
N ALA A 2 9.87 -9.91 -4.53
CA ALA A 2 9.17 -10.27 -5.77
C ALA A 2 7.69 -9.83 -5.85
N VAL A 3 6.91 -9.97 -4.78
CA VAL A 3 5.49 -9.57 -4.76
C VAL A 3 5.34 -8.05 -4.96
N GLN A 4 6.14 -7.24 -4.25
CA GLN A 4 6.11 -5.78 -4.41
C GLN A 4 6.56 -5.38 -5.82
N ASP A 5 7.64 -5.98 -6.31
CA ASP A 5 8.19 -5.67 -7.64
C ASP A 5 7.22 -6.07 -8.76
N TYR A 6 6.46 -7.15 -8.57
CA TYR A 6 5.38 -7.57 -9.47
C TYR A 6 4.24 -6.54 -9.48
N LEU A 7 3.71 -6.18 -8.31
CA LEU A 7 2.57 -5.26 -8.21
C LEU A 7 2.91 -3.88 -8.76
N ARG A 8 4.14 -3.39 -8.55
CA ARG A 8 4.60 -2.10 -9.10
C ARG A 8 4.62 -2.02 -10.63
N ARG A 9 4.43 -3.13 -11.35
CA ARG A 9 4.26 -3.14 -12.82
C ARG A 9 2.82 -2.84 -13.24
N LEU A 10 1.85 -2.92 -12.33
CA LEU A 10 0.44 -2.59 -12.59
C LEU A 10 0.24 -1.08 -12.56
N ARG A 11 -0.81 -0.59 -13.25
CA ARG A 11 -1.04 0.85 -13.42
C ARG A 11 -1.70 1.49 -12.19
N TYR A 12 -1.07 2.53 -11.65
CA TYR A 12 -1.72 3.33 -10.60
C TYR A 12 -2.76 4.30 -11.20
N THR A 13 -3.97 4.31 -10.68
CA THR A 13 -5.04 5.26 -11.07
C THR A 13 -6.17 5.30 -10.04
N PHE A 14 -6.82 6.45 -9.91
CA PHE A 14 -8.08 6.61 -9.18
C PHE A 14 -9.32 6.39 -10.07
N GLU A 15 -9.14 6.33 -11.39
CA GLU A 15 -10.20 6.08 -12.36
C GLU A 15 -10.46 4.57 -12.45
N ILE A 16 -11.30 4.06 -11.54
CA ILE A 16 -11.65 2.65 -11.43
C ILE A 16 -13.14 2.46 -11.70
N PRO A 17 -13.54 1.57 -12.63
CA PRO A 17 -14.95 1.25 -12.83
C PRO A 17 -15.52 0.55 -11.58
N THR A 18 -16.85 0.48 -11.47
CA THR A 18 -17.50 -0.27 -10.40
C THR A 18 -17.03 -1.74 -10.43
N PRO A 19 -16.52 -2.28 -9.31
CA PRO A 19 -16.12 -3.68 -9.25
C PRO A 19 -17.29 -4.63 -9.55
N PRO A 20 -17.04 -5.77 -10.21
CA PRO A 20 -18.06 -6.80 -10.40
C PRO A 20 -18.61 -7.30 -9.05
N SER A 21 -19.93 -7.43 -8.92
CA SER A 21 -20.58 -7.78 -7.65
C SER A 21 -20.34 -9.21 -7.18
N GLU A 22 -20.03 -10.13 -8.09
CA GLU A 22 -19.86 -11.57 -7.81
C GLU A 22 -18.39 -12.02 -7.80
N ARG A 23 -17.45 -11.07 -7.76
CA ARG A 23 -16.01 -11.37 -7.82
C ARG A 23 -15.24 -10.71 -6.69
N ASP A 24 -14.26 -11.42 -6.17
CA ASP A 24 -13.32 -10.84 -5.21
C ASP A 24 -12.51 -9.70 -5.88
N VAL A 25 -12.39 -8.58 -5.18
CA VAL A 25 -11.76 -7.37 -5.71
C VAL A 25 -10.26 -7.55 -5.93
N VAL A 26 -9.58 -8.34 -5.10
CA VAL A 26 -8.15 -8.65 -5.27
C VAL A 26 -7.94 -9.53 -6.50
N ASP A 27 -8.77 -10.55 -6.68
CA ASP A 27 -8.73 -11.40 -7.87
C ASP A 27 -8.95 -10.59 -9.16
N TRP A 28 -10.02 -9.79 -9.19
CA TRP A 28 -10.33 -8.91 -10.32
C TRP A 28 -9.21 -7.91 -10.61
N PHE A 29 -8.60 -7.32 -9.58
CA PHE A 29 -7.45 -6.42 -9.72
C PHE A 29 -6.22 -7.10 -10.32
N LEU A 30 -5.88 -8.29 -9.83
CA LEU A 30 -4.67 -9.00 -10.23
C LEU A 30 -4.73 -9.52 -11.66
N PHE A 31 -5.91 -9.96 -12.11
CA PHE A 31 -6.02 -10.73 -13.35
C PHE A 31 -6.76 -10.01 -14.49
N ASP A 32 -7.62 -9.04 -14.19
CA ASP A 32 -8.47 -8.40 -15.21
C ASP A 32 -8.23 -6.90 -15.28
N LEU A 33 -8.51 -6.17 -14.18
CA LEU A 33 -8.44 -4.71 -14.16
C LEU A 33 -7.00 -4.21 -14.32
N ARG A 34 -6.05 -4.84 -13.61
CA ARG A 34 -4.60 -4.53 -13.66
C ARG A 34 -4.26 -3.05 -13.44
N ALA A 35 -5.12 -2.34 -12.74
CA ALA A 35 -4.97 -0.94 -12.38
C ALA A 35 -5.69 -0.64 -11.06
N GLY A 36 -5.20 0.28 -10.24
CA GLY A 36 -5.78 0.54 -8.92
C GLY A 36 -5.12 1.69 -8.18
N TYR A 37 -5.62 1.96 -6.97
CA TYR A 37 -4.97 2.83 -5.99
C TYR A 37 -4.56 2.03 -4.74
N CYS A 38 -3.99 2.70 -3.74
CA CYS A 38 -3.30 2.08 -2.59
C CYS A 38 -4.04 0.87 -1.97
N ASN A 39 -5.36 0.94 -1.76
CA ASN A 39 -6.15 -0.16 -1.20
C ASN A 39 -6.02 -1.46 -2.01
N TYR A 40 -6.09 -1.38 -3.34
CA TYR A 40 -5.97 -2.54 -4.22
C TYR A 40 -4.60 -3.19 -4.10
N TYR A 41 -3.54 -2.38 -4.12
CA TYR A 41 -2.17 -2.83 -4.01
C TYR A 41 -1.88 -3.45 -2.64
N ALA A 42 -2.29 -2.79 -1.55
CA ALA A 42 -2.06 -3.27 -0.20
C ALA A 42 -2.83 -4.58 0.08
N SER A 43 -4.10 -4.66 -0.32
CA SER A 43 -4.89 -5.88 -0.18
C SER A 43 -4.34 -7.03 -1.02
N ALA A 44 -4.01 -6.79 -2.30
CA ALA A 44 -3.44 -7.83 -3.15
C ALA A 44 -2.11 -8.34 -2.61
N PHE A 45 -1.26 -7.43 -2.14
CA PHE A 45 0.00 -7.79 -1.50
C PHE A 45 -0.24 -8.71 -0.29
N ALA A 46 -1.11 -8.31 0.64
CA ALA A 46 -1.39 -9.09 1.84
C ALA A 46 -1.97 -10.48 1.51
N VAL A 47 -2.86 -10.57 0.52
CA VAL A 47 -3.42 -11.85 0.05
C VAL A 47 -2.34 -12.74 -0.56
N MET A 48 -1.49 -12.20 -1.43
CA MET A 48 -0.39 -12.96 -2.07
C MET A 48 0.62 -13.49 -1.05
N MET A 49 0.92 -12.74 0.02
CA MET A 49 1.78 -13.22 1.10
C MET A 49 1.10 -14.31 1.93
N ARG A 50 -0.17 -14.10 2.29
CA ARG A 50 -0.95 -15.07 3.08
C ARG A 50 -1.16 -16.38 2.32
N SER A 51 -1.31 -16.34 0.99
CA SER A 51 -1.48 -17.57 0.18
C SER A 51 -0.24 -18.47 0.18
N ILE A 52 0.92 -17.94 0.53
CA ILE A 52 2.18 -18.71 0.69
C ILE A 52 2.57 -18.89 2.16
N GLY A 53 1.62 -18.71 3.10
CA GLY A 53 1.82 -18.95 4.52
C GLY A 53 2.60 -17.86 5.27
N VAL A 54 2.88 -16.72 4.64
CA VAL A 54 3.57 -15.61 5.29
C VAL A 54 2.55 -14.68 5.95
N PRO A 55 2.62 -14.43 7.27
CA PRO A 55 1.68 -13.53 7.92
C PRO A 55 1.85 -12.10 7.40
N ALA A 56 0.75 -11.53 6.90
CA ALA A 56 0.67 -10.16 6.43
C ALA A 56 -0.62 -9.50 6.92
N ARG A 57 -0.67 -8.17 6.98
CA ARG A 57 -1.88 -7.38 7.27
C ARG A 57 -1.91 -6.10 6.44
N VAL A 58 -3.09 -5.52 6.29
CA VAL A 58 -3.27 -4.19 5.70
C VAL A 58 -3.42 -3.18 6.83
N SER A 59 -2.65 -2.10 6.73
CA SER A 59 -2.75 -0.91 7.59
C SER A 59 -3.29 0.23 6.73
N ILE A 60 -4.08 1.11 7.36
CA ILE A 60 -4.67 2.29 6.73
C ILE A 60 -4.41 3.48 7.65
N GLY A 61 -4.04 4.62 7.06
CA GLY A 61 -3.78 5.85 7.79
C GLY A 61 -3.50 7.00 6.83
N TYR A 62 -2.59 7.86 7.23
CA TYR A 62 -2.12 8.98 6.43
C TYR A 62 -0.60 8.94 6.37
N PHE A 63 -0.03 9.56 5.34
CA PHE A 63 1.38 9.93 5.33
C PHE A 63 1.65 11.18 6.19
N THR A 64 2.93 11.47 6.43
CA THR A 64 3.43 12.59 7.26
C THR A 64 2.87 13.97 6.85
N GLY A 65 2.29 14.09 5.65
CA GLY A 65 1.76 15.34 5.11
C GLY A 65 2.89 16.27 4.67
N GLN A 66 2.64 17.58 4.67
CA GLN A 66 3.64 18.59 4.30
C GLN A 66 3.97 19.50 5.48
N TRP A 67 5.25 19.84 5.64
CA TRP A 67 5.66 20.84 6.63
C TRP A 67 5.17 22.21 6.19
N GLU A 68 4.43 22.91 7.05
CA GLU A 68 3.99 24.28 6.86
C GLU A 68 4.80 25.23 7.76
N PRO A 69 5.80 25.94 7.21
CA PRO A 69 6.68 26.81 7.99
C PRO A 69 5.94 27.91 8.76
N ALA A 70 4.84 28.46 8.22
CA ALA A 70 4.09 29.52 8.90
C ALA A 70 3.42 29.02 10.19
N LEU A 71 3.03 27.73 10.21
CA LEU A 71 2.38 27.11 11.36
C LEU A 71 3.36 26.36 12.27
N GLN A 72 4.60 26.15 11.82
CA GLN A 72 5.60 25.30 12.48
C GLN A 72 5.06 23.89 12.77
N LYS A 73 4.31 23.31 11.82
CA LYS A 73 3.63 22.02 11.95
C LYS A 73 3.61 21.27 10.63
N TYR A 74 3.49 19.94 10.70
CA TYR A 74 3.06 19.14 9.57
C TYR A 74 1.54 19.24 9.41
N VAL A 75 1.10 19.47 8.18
CA VAL A 75 -0.31 19.51 7.77
C VAL A 75 -0.60 18.23 7.02
N VAL A 76 -1.49 17.41 7.60
CA VAL A 76 -1.98 16.15 7.02
C VAL A 76 -3.40 16.38 6.53
N THR A 77 -3.67 15.98 5.30
CA THR A 77 -4.97 16.17 4.62
C THR A 77 -5.54 14.84 4.14
N GLU A 78 -6.77 14.84 3.64
CA GLU A 78 -7.37 13.65 3.00
C GLU A 78 -6.55 13.17 1.78
N ALA A 79 -5.83 14.06 1.09
CA ALA A 79 -4.95 13.69 -0.01
C ALA A 79 -3.74 12.85 0.44
N ASP A 80 -3.45 12.82 1.74
CA ASP A 80 -2.38 12.02 2.34
C ASP A 80 -2.88 10.64 2.80
N ALA A 81 -4.17 10.34 2.68
CA ALA A 81 -4.74 9.05 3.06
C ALA A 81 -4.09 7.92 2.26
N HIS A 82 -3.69 6.86 2.95
CA HIS A 82 -2.94 5.75 2.35
C HIS A 82 -3.21 4.41 3.00
N ALA A 83 -3.00 3.35 2.24
CA ALA A 83 -3.04 1.97 2.70
C ALA A 83 -1.76 1.24 2.29
N TRP A 84 -1.15 0.52 3.23
CA TRP A 84 0.08 -0.22 3.02
C TRP A 84 0.00 -1.62 3.66
N PRO A 85 0.70 -2.61 3.11
CA PRO A 85 0.84 -3.91 3.75
C PRO A 85 2.00 -3.92 4.76
N GLU A 86 1.83 -4.71 5.81
CA GLU A 86 2.88 -5.10 6.73
C GLU A 86 3.06 -6.61 6.73
N VAL A 87 4.30 -7.06 6.77
CA VAL A 87 4.67 -8.49 6.78
C VAL A 87 5.41 -8.81 8.07
N TYR A 88 5.02 -9.89 8.73
CA TYR A 88 5.69 -10.33 9.95
C TYR A 88 6.90 -11.22 9.63
N PHE A 89 8.05 -10.86 10.19
CA PHE A 89 9.25 -11.70 10.19
C PHE A 89 9.62 -12.05 11.64
N PRO A 90 9.82 -13.33 11.98
CA PRO A 90 10.00 -13.77 13.38
C PRO A 90 11.04 -12.99 14.19
N GLU A 91 12.16 -12.60 13.58
CA GLU A 91 13.26 -11.90 14.26
C GLU A 91 13.14 -10.37 14.22
N TYR A 92 12.26 -9.83 13.36
CA TYR A 92 12.20 -8.39 13.06
C TYR A 92 10.84 -7.75 13.36
N GLY A 93 9.82 -8.56 13.61
CA GLY A 93 8.44 -8.10 13.80
C GLY A 93 7.77 -7.71 12.49
N TRP A 94 6.82 -6.77 12.58
CA TRP A 94 6.09 -6.24 11.43
C TRP A 94 6.95 -5.25 10.65
N ILE A 95 7.16 -5.53 9.37
CA ILE A 95 7.89 -4.67 8.44
C ILE A 95 6.90 -4.12 7.41
N VAL A 96 6.95 -2.80 7.22
CA VAL A 96 6.16 -2.05 6.23
C VAL A 96 6.72 -2.28 4.82
N PHE A 97 5.82 -2.48 3.85
CA PHE A 97 6.15 -2.49 2.42
C PHE A 97 5.28 -1.48 1.68
N GLU A 98 5.73 -1.09 0.48
CA GLU A 98 4.99 -0.13 -0.35
C GLU A 98 4.84 -0.66 -1.78
N PRO A 99 3.80 -1.47 -2.05
CA PRO A 99 3.55 -2.04 -3.37
C PRO A 99 3.05 -1.02 -4.39
N THR A 100 2.63 0.17 -3.98
CA THR A 100 2.16 1.21 -4.90
C THR A 100 3.34 1.81 -5.67
N PRO A 101 3.30 1.89 -7.01
CA PRO A 101 4.42 2.38 -7.82
C PRO A 101 4.57 3.90 -7.78
N ALA A 102 3.53 4.64 -7.42
CA ALA A 102 3.54 6.10 -7.39
C ALA A 102 4.36 6.69 -6.23
N ARG A 103 4.83 5.86 -5.28
CA ARG A 103 5.58 6.33 -4.10
C ARG A 103 6.84 5.51 -3.85
N PRO A 104 7.91 6.15 -3.33
CA PRO A 104 9.12 5.43 -2.93
C PRO A 104 8.82 4.45 -1.79
N SER A 105 9.59 3.37 -1.72
CA SER A 105 9.50 2.45 -0.58
C SER A 105 9.88 3.19 0.71
N PRO A 106 9.18 2.92 1.83
CA PRO A 106 9.60 3.33 3.17
C PRO A 106 11.07 3.01 3.41
N VAL A 107 11.86 4.02 3.77
CA VAL A 107 13.24 3.83 4.19
C VAL A 107 13.25 3.52 5.68
N ARG A 108 13.84 2.38 6.05
CA ARG A 108 13.93 1.98 7.46
C ARG A 108 14.79 2.98 8.23
N GLY A 109 14.22 3.59 9.26
CA GLY A 109 14.89 4.60 10.10
C GLY A 109 14.62 6.05 9.71
N ASP A 110 13.88 6.28 8.61
CA ASP A 110 13.29 7.57 8.33
C ASP A 110 11.87 7.63 8.91
N PRO A 111 11.64 8.35 10.02
CA PRO A 111 10.31 8.50 10.59
C PRO A 111 9.33 9.18 9.62
N ALA A 112 9.79 9.93 8.61
CA ALA A 112 8.95 10.53 7.58
C ALA A 112 8.56 9.55 6.46
N ALA A 113 9.21 8.37 6.41
CA ALA A 113 8.91 7.32 5.44
C ALA A 113 8.05 6.19 6.02
N LEU A 114 7.86 6.17 7.35
CA LEU A 114 7.06 5.20 8.09
C LEU A 114 5.76 5.80 8.66
N VAL A 115 5.53 7.11 8.45
CA VAL A 115 4.40 7.87 8.98
C VAL A 115 3.88 8.84 7.93
#